data_AF-A0AAD5M3Z3-F1
#
_entry.id   AF-A0AAD5M3Z3-F1
#
_cell.length_a   1.000
_cell.length_b   1.000
_cell.length_c   1.000
_cell.angle_alpha   90.00
_cell.angle_beta   90.00
_cell.angle_gamma   90.00
#
_symmetry.space_group_name_H-M   'P 1'
#
loop_
_entity.id
_entity.type
_entity.pdbx_description
1 polymer ?
#
loop_
_entity_poly.entity_id
_entity_poly.type
_entity_poly.pdbx_seq_one_letter_code
_entity_poly.pdbx_strand_id
1 'polypeptide(L)' 'MLHILLLFNCISPILLEIACPVSEKRNSRDHCVHLETRPMTWKDAEGFCSARGGHLTSIHNLLDNRINQDM' A
#
# COMPACT_ATOMS: atom_id res chain seq x y z
N MET A 1 11.27 27.00 -25.65
CA MET A 1 12.21 26.01 -25.07
C MET A 1 12.29 26.09 -23.54
N LEU A 2 12.22 27.28 -22.91
CA LEU A 2 12.22 27.42 -21.44
C LEU A 2 10.91 26.96 -20.75
N HIS A 3 9.75 27.12 -21.40
CA HIS A 3 8.45 26.69 -20.87
C HIS A 3 8.27 25.16 -20.77
N ILE A 4 8.96 24.38 -21.60
CA ILE A 4 8.83 22.91 -21.63
C ILE A 4 9.55 22.26 -20.42
N LEU A 5 10.65 22.86 -19.97
CA LEU A 5 11.43 22.40 -18.80
C LEU A 5 10.72 22.67 -17.46
N LEU A 6 9.85 23.68 -17.40
CA LEU A 6 9.03 23.98 -16.23
C LEU A 6 7.89 22.97 -16.03
N LEU A 7 7.36 22.41 -17.13
CA LEU A 7 6.32 21.38 -17.07
C LEU A 7 6.85 20.07 -16.50
N PHE A 8 8.09 19.68 -16.82
CA PHE A 8 8.71 18.46 -16.29
C PHE A 8 8.95 18.48 -14.77
N ASN A 9 9.18 19.66 -14.18
CA ASN A 9 9.46 19.80 -12.74
C ASN A 9 8.21 19.77 -11.85
N CYS A 10 7.03 20.19 -12.35
CA CYS A 10 5.78 20.12 -11.57
C CYS A 10 5.16 18.72 -11.54
N ILE A 11 5.50 17.85 -12.49
CA ILE A 11 4.90 16.50 -12.61
C ILE A 11 5.62 15.50 -11.68
N SER A 12 6.87 15.78 -11.30
CA SER A 12 7.67 14.89 -10.44
C SER A 12 7.10 14.65 -9.03
N PRO A 13 6.59 15.65 -8.28
CA PRO A 13 6.03 15.39 -6.95
C PRO A 13 4.59 14.82 -6.98
N ILE A 14 3.87 14.95 -8.09
CA ILE A 14 2.44 14.56 -8.17
C ILE A 14 2.29 13.04 -8.39
N LEU A 15 3.28 12.38 -9.01
CA LEU A 15 3.22 10.95 -9.33
C LEU A 15 3.43 10.02 -8.11
N LEU A 16 3.98 10.53 -7.01
CA LEU A 16 4.38 9.71 -5.86
C LEU A 16 3.19 9.26 -4.98
N GLU A 17 2.09 9.99 -5.00
CA GLU A 17 0.89 9.74 -4.18
C GLU A 17 -0.06 8.68 -4.79
N ILE A 18 0.13 8.33 -6.07
CA ILE A 18 -0.75 7.37 -6.78
C ILE A 18 -0.27 5.93 -6.56
N ALA A 19 0.97 5.73 -6.11
CA ALA A 19 1.54 4.41 -5.87
C ALA A 19 1.54 4.05 -4.37
N CYS A 20 1.33 2.77 -4.06
CA CYS A 20 1.59 2.27 -2.72
C CYS A 20 3.09 2.37 -2.40
N PRO A 21 3.47 2.45 -1.11
CA PRO A 21 4.86 2.26 -0.70
C PRO A 21 5.44 0.97 -1.30
N VAL A 22 6.75 0.95 -1.59
CA VAL A 22 7.42 -0.16 -2.30
C VAL A 22 7.20 -1.53 -1.63
N SER A 23 6.97 -1.55 -0.32
CA SER A 23 6.73 -2.75 0.49
C SER A 23 5.26 -3.16 0.60
N GLU A 24 4.37 -2.57 -0.20
CA GLU A 24 2.92 -2.76 -0.09
C GLU A 24 2.29 -3.02 -1.46
N LYS A 25 1.18 -3.76 -1.46
CA LYS A 25 0.41 -4.10 -2.66
C LYS A 25 -1.00 -3.51 -2.58
N ARG A 26 -1.52 -3.06 -3.72
CA ARG A 26 -2.89 -2.52 -3.80
C ARG A 26 -3.90 -3.67 -3.88
N ASN A 27 -4.91 -3.64 -3.01
CA ASN A 27 -6.01 -4.61 -3.04
C ASN A 27 -7.12 -4.21 -4.02
N SER A 28 -8.14 -5.05 -4.13
CA SER A 28 -9.28 -4.81 -5.03
C SER A 28 -10.14 -3.59 -4.68
N ARG A 29 -9.92 -2.98 -3.51
CA ARG A 29 -10.62 -1.82 -2.98
C ARG A 29 -9.74 -0.58 -2.89
N ASP A 30 -8.61 -0.58 -3.59
CA ASP A 30 -7.73 0.57 -3.68
C ASP A 30 -6.97 0.90 -2.38
N HIS A 31 -6.88 -0.04 -1.44
CA HIS A 31 -6.06 0.08 -0.23
C HIS A 31 -4.68 -0.54 -0.41
N CYS A 32 -3.66 0.08 0.18
CA CYS A 32 -2.32 -0.50 0.25
C CYS A 32 -2.25 -1.50 1.41
N VAL A 33 -1.72 -2.68 1.13
CA VAL A 33 -1.67 -3.82 2.04
C VAL A 33 -0.21 -4.20 2.28
N HIS A 34 0.14 -4.27 3.56
CA HIS A 34 1.42 -4.77 4.04
C HIS A 34 1.26 -6.19 4.57
N LEU A 35 2.12 -7.11 4.12
CA LEU A 35 2.18 -8.47 4.65
C LEU A 35 3.27 -8.55 5.72
N GLU A 36 2.87 -8.88 6.94
CA GLU A 36 3.77 -9.19 8.05
C GLU A 36 3.87 -10.72 8.17
N THR A 37 5.09 -11.27 8.07
CA THR A 37 5.32 -12.72 8.10
C THR A 37 5.56 -13.25 9.51
N ARG A 38 5.81 -12.36 10.49
CA ARG A 38 5.96 -12.75 11.88
C ARG A 38 4.62 -13.26 12.45
N PRO A 39 4.56 -14.49 13.00
CA PRO A 39 3.37 -15.00 13.64
C PRO A 39 2.99 -14.16 14.86
N MET A 40 1.69 -13.83 14.96
CA MET A 40 1.13 -13.04 16.04
C MET A 40 -0.25 -13.57 16.41
N THR A 41 -0.72 -13.24 17.62
CA THR A 41 -2.15 -13.37 17.90
C THR A 41 -2.92 -12.36 17.04
N TRP A 42 -4.20 -12.64 16.78
CA TRP A 42 -5.04 -11.72 16.02
C TRP A 42 -5.04 -10.30 16.62
N LYS A 43 -5.09 -10.20 17.95
CA LYS A 43 -5.10 -8.93 18.67
C LYS A 43 -3.79 -8.15 18.50
N ASP A 44 -2.65 -8.84 18.57
CA ASP A 44 -1.35 -8.20 18.41
C ASP A 44 -1.14 -7.73 16.97
N ALA A 45 -1.61 -8.50 15.98
CA ALA A 45 -1.56 -8.12 14.58
C ALA A 45 -2.43 -6.88 14.28
N GLU A 46 -3.64 -6.80 14.85
CA GLU A 46 -4.47 -5.60 14.74
C GLU A 46 -3.81 -4.38 15.41
N GLY A 47 -3.22 -4.57 16.60
CA GLY A 47 -2.46 -3.52 17.27
C GLY A 47 -1.27 -3.04 16.45
N PHE A 48 -0.56 -3.95 15.79
CA PHE A 48 0.56 -3.65 14.90
C PHE A 48 0.12 -2.81 13.69
N CYS A 49 -0.95 -3.18 13.01
CA CYS A 49 -1.50 -2.42 11.88
C CYS A 49 -2.04 -1.05 12.32
N SER A 50 -2.77 -1.01 13.44
CA SER A 50 -3.32 0.22 14.03
C SER A 50 -2.23 1.23 14.40
N ALA A 51 -1.12 0.77 14.99
CA ALA A 51 0.02 1.63 15.33
C ALA A 51 0.70 2.28 14.11
N ARG A 52 0.45 1.74 12.91
CA ARG A 52 0.98 2.24 11.63
C ARG A 52 -0.06 3.06 10.84
N GLY A 53 -1.23 3.34 11.42
CA GLY A 53 -2.30 4.12 10.78
C GLY A 53 -3.20 3.31 9.83
N GLY A 54 -3.22 1.98 9.94
CA GLY A 54 -4.11 1.10 9.19
C GLY A 54 -4.83 0.08 10.07
N HIS A 55 -5.36 -0.98 9.48
CA HIS A 55 -6.05 -2.08 10.17
C HIS A 55 -5.70 -3.41 9.51
N LEU A 56 -6.03 -4.54 10.15
CA LEU A 56 -5.98 -5.83 9.48
C LEU A 56 -6.79 -5.80 8.19
N THR A 57 -6.18 -6.25 7.09
CA THR A 57 -6.85 -6.27 5.79
C THR A 57 -7.99 -7.28 5.79
N SER A 58 -9.11 -6.88 5.22
CA SER A 58 -10.22 -7.77 4.93
C SER A 58 -10.07 -8.36 3.52
N ILE A 59 -10.46 -9.62 3.35
CA ILE A 59 -10.37 -10.34 2.07
C ILE A 59 -11.77 -10.42 1.48
N HIS A 60 -11.97 -9.82 0.30
CA HIS A 60 -13.28 -9.77 -0.35
C HIS A 60 -13.38 -10.56 -1.64
N ASN A 61 -12.25 -10.99 -2.18
CA ASN A 61 -12.18 -11.81 -3.38
C ASN A 61 -10.82 -12.53 -3.47
N LEU A 62 -10.67 -13.32 -4.52
CA LEU A 62 -9.45 -14.06 -4.80
C LEU A 62 -8.24 -13.15 -5.09
N LEU A 63 -8.46 -11.91 -5.56
CA LEU A 63 -7.37 -10.96 -5.78
C LEU A 63 -6.78 -10.52 -4.44
N ASP A 64 -7.62 -10.11 -3.48
CA ASP A 64 -7.18 -9.76 -2.12
C ASP A 64 -6.47 -10.94 -1.44
N ASN A 65 -6.93 -12.17 -1.67
CA ASN A 65 -6.26 -13.34 -1.11
C ASN A 65 -4.87 -13.58 -1.71
N ARG A 66 -4.71 -13.42 -3.02
CA ARG A 66 -3.42 -13.66 -3.72
C ARG A 66 -2.35 -12.65 -3.31
N ILE A 67 -2.71 -11.37 -3.17
CA ILE A 67 -1.71 -10.35 -2.80
C ILE A 67 -1.07 -10.61 -1.42
N ASN A 68 -1.77 -11.33 -0.52
CA ASN A 68 -1.28 -11.72 0.80
C ASN A 68 -0.35 -12.96 0.78
N GLN A 69 -0.03 -13.52 -0.38
CA GLN A 69 0.74 -14.78 -0.52
C GLN A 69 2.02 -14.63 -1.35
N ASP A 70 2.20 -13.50 -2.03
CA ASP A 70 3.21 -13.32 -3.09
C ASP A 70 4.44 -12.49 -2.64
N MET A 71 4.96 -12.69 -1.42
CA MET A 71 6.19 -12.02 -0.94
C MET A 71 7.26 -13.02 -0.48
#